data_AF-A0AA39NC67-F1
#
_entry.id   AF-A0AA39NC67-F1
#
_cell.length_a   1.000
_cell.length_b   1.000
_cell.length_c   1.000
_cell.angle_alpha   90.00
_cell.angle_beta   90.00
_cell.angle_gamma   90.00
#
_symmetry.space_group_name_H-M   'P 1'
#
loop_
_entity.id
_entity.type
_entity.pdbx_description
1 polymer ?
#
loop_
_entity_poly.entity_id
_entity_poly.type
_entity_poly.pdbx_seq_one_letter_code
_entity_poly.pdbx_strand_id
1 'polypeptide(L)'
;MSYYTQSSSSYSPSAEYEHERLDEYKRLQQRVYYRNKKFKDEVKWHPSWTQEELLARQYEHAAYIKEYVAGQEKFIKERLESLKRAHERYWQQNMHDGTYTHGFESKSSEYLHQEFLEDRRLKERIRYRNSKFKEEVARHPEWSPQELLKRTHAHEEFISDYTAKEKRDIKHRLKVFEEDEMRRAKEETRKRAEDTFRDERAGQGWYQQQQQQEEDAKRRDEKAYARQQWYNCFDGDKKYYESQQSRREDDTRRRAQDRAQDNRRQTFENERQRKEKESKERQQKQAEERERLKELRYKSYEDGWSSGAAWKTKTNILFNDIPWPTLHHPQSADAVTSEAVTAFFNDPKYLAPAHWISRKKRLRTELLRWHSDKFQAVLKNVAYSDQLVVHVAAEVVVRALNELKG
;
A
#
# COMPACT_ATOMS: atom_id res chain seq x y z
N MET A 1 44.55 -17.85 -17.11
CA MET A 1 44.77 -16.99 -15.92
C MET A 1 43.51 -16.18 -15.69
N SER A 2 42.71 -16.57 -14.69
CA SER A 2 41.38 -16.02 -14.44
C SER A 2 41.48 -14.80 -13.52
N TYR A 3 41.35 -13.61 -14.10
CA TYR A 3 41.26 -12.36 -13.34
C TYR A 3 39.80 -12.11 -12.95
N TYR A 4 39.27 -12.90 -12.01
CA TYR A 4 38.10 -12.45 -11.23
C TYR A 4 38.62 -11.49 -10.16
N THR A 5 38.67 -10.21 -10.51
CA THR A 5 38.71 -9.13 -9.52
C THR A 5 37.47 -9.29 -8.65
N GLN A 6 37.67 -9.75 -7.41
CA GLN A 6 36.63 -9.72 -6.38
C GLN A 6 36.16 -8.28 -6.28
N SER A 7 34.96 -8.01 -6.79
CA SER A 7 34.31 -6.72 -6.65
C SER A 7 34.08 -6.51 -5.15
N SER A 8 35.00 -5.78 -4.52
CA SER A 8 34.88 -5.34 -3.14
C SER A 8 33.59 -4.52 -3.05
N SER A 9 32.60 -5.11 -2.41
CA SER A 9 31.30 -4.51 -2.20
C SER A 9 31.46 -3.12 -1.57
N SER A 10 30.86 -2.10 -2.18
CA SER A 10 30.97 -0.71 -1.75
C SER A 10 30.10 -0.37 -0.54
N TYR A 11 29.49 -1.38 0.11
CA TYR A 11 28.58 -1.18 1.24
C TYR A 11 29.33 -1.31 2.57
N SER A 12 28.93 -0.51 3.56
CA SER A 12 29.39 -0.72 4.93
C SER A 12 28.99 -2.14 5.38
N PRO A 13 29.87 -2.89 6.06
CA PRO A 13 29.55 -4.21 6.63
C PRO A 13 28.26 -4.23 7.47
N SER A 14 27.85 -3.07 8.00
CA SER A 14 26.58 -2.87 8.71
C SER A 14 25.36 -3.06 7.82
N ALA A 15 25.36 -2.40 6.66
CA ALA A 15 24.27 -2.44 5.71
C ALA A 15 24.12 -3.85 5.11
N GLU A 16 25.23 -4.55 4.88
CA GLU A 16 25.23 -5.92 4.37
C GLU A 16 24.61 -6.92 5.36
N TYR A 17 24.94 -6.80 6.65
CA TYR A 17 24.39 -7.66 7.69
C TYR A 17 22.86 -7.50 7.81
N GLU A 18 22.35 -6.27 7.95
CA GLU A 18 20.91 -6.04 8.08
C GLU A 18 20.15 -6.40 6.80
N HIS A 19 20.79 -6.23 5.63
CA HIS A 19 20.22 -6.63 4.35
C HIS A 19 20.06 -8.16 4.24
N GLU A 20 21.15 -8.90 4.44
CA GLU A 20 21.15 -10.36 4.36
C GLU A 20 20.17 -10.96 5.39
N ARG A 21 20.10 -10.34 6.57
CA ARG A 21 19.11 -10.67 7.59
C ARG A 21 17.69 -10.52 7.06
N LEU A 22 17.32 -9.35 6.57
CA LEU A 22 15.97 -9.08 6.07
C LEU A 22 15.58 -10.00 4.91
N ASP A 23 16.51 -10.26 3.98
CA ASP A 23 16.25 -11.12 2.83
C ASP A 23 16.06 -12.59 3.25
N GLU A 24 16.84 -13.10 4.21
CA GLU A 24 16.65 -14.45 4.75
C GLU A 24 15.31 -14.61 5.48
N TYR A 25 14.90 -13.61 6.28
CA TYR A 25 13.57 -13.62 6.91
C TYR A 25 12.43 -13.58 5.88
N LYS A 26 12.56 -12.80 4.79
CA LYS A 26 11.59 -12.80 3.69
C LYS A 26 11.50 -14.16 3.00
N ARG A 27 12.64 -14.81 2.73
CA ARG A 27 12.68 -16.18 2.17
C ARG A 27 12.00 -17.19 3.09
N LEU A 28 12.19 -17.06 4.41
CA LEU A 28 11.50 -17.89 5.39
C LEU A 28 9.98 -17.68 5.34
N GLN A 29 9.51 -16.43 5.36
CA GLN A 29 8.08 -16.11 5.26
C GLN A 29 7.46 -16.66 3.98
N GLN A 30 8.14 -16.55 2.84
CA GLN A 30 7.67 -17.12 1.57
C GLN A 30 7.55 -18.66 1.64
N ARG A 31 8.54 -19.35 2.22
CA ARG A 31 8.49 -20.82 2.38
C ARG A 31 7.34 -21.26 3.28
N VAL A 32 7.10 -20.55 4.37
CA VAL A 32 5.94 -20.78 5.27
C VAL A 32 4.62 -20.56 4.52
N TYR A 33 4.51 -19.48 3.75
CA TYR A 33 3.34 -19.19 2.93
C TYR A 33 3.04 -20.34 1.95
N TYR A 34 4.03 -20.80 1.18
CA TYR A 34 3.86 -21.90 0.24
C TYR A 34 3.46 -23.21 0.94
N ARG A 35 4.04 -23.50 2.10
CA ARG A 35 3.71 -24.70 2.87
C ARG A 35 2.27 -24.65 3.39
N ASN A 36 1.82 -23.51 3.89
CA ASN A 36 0.43 -23.29 4.30
C ASN A 36 -0.54 -23.40 3.12
N LYS A 37 -0.17 -22.88 1.95
CA LYS A 37 -0.97 -23.02 0.74
C LYS A 37 -1.11 -24.49 0.34
N LYS A 38 0.00 -25.23 0.32
CA LYS A 38 0.01 -26.66 -0.01
C LYS A 38 -0.88 -27.47 0.94
N PHE A 39 -0.81 -27.21 2.25
CA PHE A 39 -1.68 -27.86 3.24
C PHE A 39 -3.17 -27.56 2.98
N LYS A 40 -3.53 -26.31 2.65
CA LYS A 40 -4.91 -25.96 2.27
C LYS A 40 -5.38 -26.72 1.04
N ASP A 41 -4.50 -26.92 0.07
CA ASP A 41 -4.83 -27.69 -1.13
C ASP A 41 -4.98 -29.18 -0.79
N GLU A 42 -4.10 -29.77 0.02
CA GLU A 42 -4.23 -31.15 0.52
C GLU A 42 -5.57 -31.38 1.24
N VAL A 43 -5.98 -30.47 2.13
CA VAL A 43 -7.29 -30.55 2.81
C VAL A 43 -8.46 -30.59 1.82
N LYS A 44 -8.39 -29.83 0.70
CA LYS A 44 -9.44 -29.86 -0.33
C LYS A 44 -9.54 -31.20 -1.06
N TRP A 45 -8.44 -31.94 -1.18
CA TRP A 45 -8.40 -33.25 -1.85
C TRP A 45 -8.91 -34.39 -0.97
N HIS A 46 -9.20 -34.14 0.31
CA HIS A 46 -9.72 -35.12 1.26
C HIS A 46 -11.11 -34.73 1.79
N PRO A 47 -12.15 -34.67 0.93
CA PRO A 47 -13.50 -34.28 1.35
C PRO A 47 -14.17 -35.29 2.29
N SER A 48 -13.62 -36.50 2.42
CA SER A 48 -14.12 -37.55 3.30
C SER A 48 -13.59 -37.50 4.72
N TRP A 49 -12.68 -36.56 5.05
CA TRP A 49 -12.19 -36.41 6.42
C TRP A 49 -13.30 -35.93 7.35
N THR A 50 -13.40 -36.58 8.49
CA THR A 50 -14.24 -36.12 9.59
C THR A 50 -13.70 -34.80 10.16
N GLN A 51 -14.56 -34.05 10.85
CA GLN A 51 -14.16 -32.78 11.47
C GLN A 51 -13.03 -32.98 12.49
N GLU A 52 -13.01 -34.11 13.21
CA GLU A 52 -11.97 -34.44 14.18
C GLU A 52 -10.62 -34.70 13.49
N GLU A 53 -10.60 -35.46 12.40
CA GLU A 53 -9.41 -35.70 11.59
C GLU A 53 -8.85 -34.40 10.99
N LEU A 54 -9.73 -33.52 10.50
CA LEU A 54 -9.33 -32.23 9.95
C LEU A 54 -8.71 -31.33 11.02
N LEU A 55 -9.28 -31.29 12.22
CA LEU A 55 -8.70 -30.55 13.35
C LEU A 55 -7.35 -31.14 13.76
N ALA A 56 -7.24 -32.47 13.89
CA ALA A 56 -5.98 -33.13 14.21
C ALA A 56 -4.88 -32.78 13.19
N ARG A 57 -5.19 -32.83 11.89
CA ARG A 57 -4.27 -32.44 10.81
C ARG A 57 -3.88 -30.96 10.86
N GLN A 58 -4.81 -30.08 11.20
CA GLN A 58 -4.50 -28.65 11.40
C GLN A 58 -3.54 -28.44 12.57
N TYR A 59 -3.72 -29.14 13.68
CA TYR A 59 -2.80 -29.09 14.82
C TYR A 59 -1.41 -29.61 14.47
N GLU A 60 -1.31 -30.77 13.81
CA GLU A 60 -0.05 -31.34 13.33
C GLU A 60 0.68 -30.36 12.40
N HIS A 61 -0.03 -29.77 11.43
CA HIS A 61 0.56 -28.82 10.49
C HIS A 61 1.00 -27.52 11.18
N ALA A 62 0.22 -27.00 12.12
CA ALA A 62 0.60 -25.83 12.91
C ALA A 62 1.87 -26.09 13.75
N ALA A 63 1.95 -27.26 14.40
CA ALA A 63 3.14 -27.68 15.14
C ALA A 63 4.37 -27.78 14.22
N TYR A 64 4.22 -28.42 13.06
CA TYR A 64 5.28 -28.50 12.05
C TYR A 64 5.77 -27.12 11.60
N ILE A 65 4.87 -26.18 11.29
CA ILE A 65 5.26 -24.82 10.88
C ILE A 65 6.04 -24.11 11.98
N LYS A 66 5.62 -24.26 13.24
CA LYS A 66 6.30 -23.66 14.39
C LYS A 66 7.73 -24.19 14.54
N GLU A 67 7.91 -25.51 14.50
CA GLU A 67 9.24 -26.14 14.58
C GLU A 67 10.12 -25.76 13.38
N TYR A 68 9.56 -25.77 12.18
CA TYR A 68 10.26 -25.38 10.95
C TYR A 68 10.77 -23.93 11.02
N VAL A 69 9.93 -22.99 11.47
CA VAL A 69 10.31 -21.59 11.62
C VAL A 69 11.43 -21.45 12.65
N ALA A 70 11.31 -22.07 13.82
CA ALA A 70 12.34 -22.02 14.86
C ALA A 70 13.69 -22.58 14.37
N GLY A 71 13.67 -23.69 13.64
CA GLY A 71 14.88 -24.28 13.04
C GLY A 71 15.52 -23.37 11.99
N GLN A 72 14.72 -22.76 11.13
CA GLN A 72 15.23 -21.81 10.12
C GLN A 72 15.74 -20.52 10.74
N GLU A 73 15.10 -19.97 11.78
CA GLU A 73 15.61 -18.81 12.50
C GLU A 73 16.96 -19.07 13.16
N LYS A 74 17.15 -20.26 13.73
CA LYS A 74 18.45 -20.68 14.27
C LYS A 74 19.51 -20.73 13.17
N PHE A 75 19.20 -21.36 12.03
CA PHE A 75 20.12 -21.43 10.88
C PHE A 75 20.46 -20.04 10.33
N ILE A 76 19.47 -19.14 10.23
CA ILE A 76 19.67 -17.76 9.78
C ILE A 76 20.61 -17.02 10.75
N LYS A 77 20.41 -17.16 12.07
CA LYS A 77 21.31 -16.56 13.08
C LYS A 77 22.74 -17.08 12.93
N GLU A 78 22.93 -18.39 12.83
CA GLU A 78 24.26 -19.01 12.67
C GLU A 78 24.96 -18.54 11.39
N ARG A 79 24.22 -18.44 10.28
CA ARG A 79 24.75 -17.95 9.01
C ARG A 79 25.15 -16.47 9.07
N LEU A 80 24.38 -15.63 9.74
CA LEU A 80 24.62 -14.19 9.85
C LEU A 80 25.67 -13.84 10.91
N GLU A 81 26.04 -14.77 11.78
CA GLU A 81 27.01 -14.56 12.85
C GLU A 81 28.38 -14.10 12.33
N SER A 82 28.82 -14.61 11.17
CA SER A 82 30.08 -14.18 10.53
C SER A 82 30.04 -12.73 10.09
N LEU A 83 28.92 -12.30 9.48
CA LEU A 83 28.68 -10.91 9.07
C LEU A 83 28.53 -9.99 10.29
N LYS A 84 27.87 -10.46 11.34
CA LYS A 84 27.74 -9.73 12.60
C LYS A 84 29.12 -9.45 13.22
N ARG A 85 29.99 -10.47 13.27
CA ARG A 85 31.38 -10.30 13.76
C ARG A 85 32.22 -9.41 12.85
N ALA A 86 31.99 -9.42 11.54
CA ALA A 86 32.65 -8.49 10.63
C ALA A 86 32.20 -7.04 10.88
N HIS A 87 30.90 -6.85 11.09
CA HIS A 87 30.31 -5.57 11.47
C HIS A 87 30.83 -5.05 12.82
N GLU A 88 30.88 -5.91 13.84
CA GLU A 88 31.43 -5.56 15.16
C GLU A 88 32.92 -5.20 15.08
N ARG A 89 33.72 -5.94 14.31
CA ARG A 89 35.14 -5.62 14.06
C ARG A 89 35.31 -4.27 13.35
N TYR A 90 34.49 -4.01 12.34
CA TYR A 90 34.46 -2.72 11.65
C TYR A 90 34.13 -1.57 12.62
N TRP A 91 33.14 -1.76 13.49
CA TRP A 91 32.81 -0.78 14.53
C TRP A 91 33.94 -0.55 15.53
N GLN A 92 34.57 -1.63 16.01
CA GLN A 92 35.68 -1.54 16.96
C GLN A 92 36.90 -0.83 16.35
N GLN A 93 37.24 -1.12 15.09
CA GLN A 93 38.34 -0.45 14.39
C GLN A 93 38.07 1.05 14.19
N ASN A 94 36.85 1.42 13.78
CA ASN A 94 36.51 2.83 13.54
C ASN A 94 36.31 3.63 14.84
N MET A 95 35.94 2.99 15.96
CA MET A 95 35.84 3.64 17.27
C MET A 95 37.21 3.96 17.88
N HIS A 96 38.24 3.16 17.60
CA HIS A 96 39.57 3.36 18.17
C HIS A 96 40.41 4.41 17.45
N ASP A 97 40.10 4.71 16.19
CA ASP A 97 40.97 5.58 15.40
C ASP A 97 40.91 7.06 15.79
N GLY A 98 39.99 7.49 16.68
CA GLY A 98 39.98 8.80 17.36
C GLY A 98 39.99 10.06 16.47
N THR A 99 40.09 9.85 15.17
CA THR A 99 40.31 10.82 14.10
C THR A 99 39.12 10.81 13.14
N TYR A 100 37.97 10.29 13.60
CA TYR A 100 36.67 10.69 13.07
C TYR A 100 36.43 12.17 13.41
N THR A 101 37.22 13.02 12.74
CA THR A 101 36.96 14.44 12.60
C THR A 101 35.52 14.59 12.19
N HIS A 102 34.76 15.32 13.00
CA HIS A 102 33.35 15.71 12.88
C HIS A 102 32.94 16.39 11.54
N GLY A 103 33.72 16.25 10.46
CA GLY A 103 33.54 16.95 9.19
C GLY A 103 32.90 16.15 8.06
N PHE A 104 32.80 14.82 8.16
CA PHE A 104 31.92 14.06 7.25
C PHE A 104 30.57 13.95 7.93
N GLU A 105 29.62 14.77 7.47
CA GLU A 105 28.20 14.63 7.77
C GLU A 105 27.80 13.18 7.48
N SER A 106 27.81 12.35 8.53
CA SER A 106 27.36 10.97 8.42
C SER A 106 25.90 11.06 8.03
N LYS A 107 25.61 10.72 6.76
CA LYS A 107 24.25 10.56 6.26
C LYS A 107 23.43 9.81 7.29
N SER A 108 22.23 10.29 7.56
CA SER A 108 21.37 9.67 8.57
C SER A 108 21.12 8.19 8.21
N SER A 109 20.83 7.38 9.22
CA SER A 109 20.41 6.00 8.99
C SER A 109 19.16 5.94 8.09
N GLU A 110 18.30 6.96 8.13
CA GLU A 110 17.12 7.05 7.26
C GLU A 110 17.51 7.31 5.80
N TYR A 111 18.49 8.20 5.54
CA TYR A 111 19.02 8.46 4.21
C TYR A 111 19.59 7.18 3.58
N LEU A 112 20.45 6.46 4.30
CA LEU A 112 21.09 5.24 3.79
C LEU A 112 20.04 4.15 3.50
N HIS A 113 19.01 4.05 4.34
CA HIS A 113 17.89 3.15 4.11
C HIS A 113 17.10 3.53 2.86
N GLN A 114 16.83 4.82 2.66
CA GLN A 114 16.11 5.33 1.49
C GLN A 114 16.90 5.14 0.19
N GLU A 115 18.20 5.38 0.20
CA GLU A 115 19.11 5.12 -0.92
C GLU A 115 19.09 3.65 -1.33
N PHE A 116 19.15 2.76 -0.33
CA PHE A 116 19.04 1.32 -0.54
C PHE A 116 17.69 0.91 -1.17
N LEU A 117 16.57 1.41 -0.65
CA LEU A 117 15.24 1.09 -1.18
C LEU A 117 15.08 1.53 -2.64
N GLU A 118 15.59 2.70 -2.99
CA GLU A 118 15.54 3.20 -4.36
C GLU A 118 16.42 2.39 -5.32
N ASP A 119 17.64 2.01 -4.91
CA ASP A 119 18.51 1.14 -5.70
C ASP A 119 17.89 -0.25 -5.91
N ARG A 120 17.27 -0.82 -4.87
CA ARG A 120 16.54 -2.09 -4.97
C ARG A 120 15.38 -2.00 -5.96
N ARG A 121 14.56 -0.95 -5.86
CA ARG A 121 13.44 -0.71 -6.80
C ARG A 121 13.93 -0.59 -8.23
N LEU A 122 15.07 0.08 -8.47
CA LEU A 122 15.69 0.16 -9.79
C LEU A 122 16.13 -1.21 -10.30
N LYS A 123 16.81 -2.01 -9.48
CA LYS A 123 17.20 -3.39 -9.82
C LYS A 123 15.99 -4.27 -10.16
N GLU A 124 14.89 -4.14 -9.42
CA GLU A 124 13.64 -4.87 -9.71
C GLU A 124 13.00 -4.43 -11.04
N ARG A 125 12.97 -3.12 -11.35
CA ARG A 125 12.50 -2.60 -12.65
C ARG A 125 13.35 -3.12 -13.82
N ILE A 126 14.68 -3.12 -13.67
CA ILE A 126 15.61 -3.66 -14.68
C ILE A 126 15.37 -5.15 -14.88
N ARG A 127 15.24 -5.93 -13.80
CA ARG A 127 14.94 -7.36 -13.86
C ARG A 127 13.65 -7.64 -14.60
N TYR A 128 12.59 -6.89 -14.30
CA TYR A 128 11.30 -7.01 -14.97
C TYR A 128 11.42 -6.74 -16.49
N ARG A 129 12.10 -5.66 -16.88
CA ARG A 129 12.32 -5.34 -18.30
C ARG A 129 13.14 -6.40 -19.02
N ASN A 130 14.20 -6.90 -18.41
CA ASN A 130 14.99 -8.00 -18.96
C ASN A 130 14.15 -9.28 -19.11
N SER A 131 13.25 -9.56 -18.18
CA SER A 131 12.30 -10.67 -18.30
C SER A 131 11.36 -10.47 -19.49
N LYS A 132 10.82 -9.26 -19.68
CA LYS A 132 9.93 -8.94 -20.80
C LYS A 132 10.62 -9.03 -22.15
N PHE A 133 11.87 -8.58 -22.24
CA PHE A 133 12.67 -8.75 -23.45
C PHE A 133 12.92 -10.23 -23.76
N LYS A 134 13.23 -11.06 -22.75
CA LYS A 134 13.35 -12.53 -22.93
C LYS A 134 12.06 -13.17 -23.41
N GLU A 135 10.90 -12.77 -22.88
CA GLU A 135 9.61 -13.24 -23.35
C GLU A 135 9.35 -12.82 -24.81
N GLU A 136 9.73 -11.60 -25.19
CA GLU A 136 9.61 -11.10 -26.56
C GLU A 136 10.47 -11.92 -27.53
N VAL A 137 11.75 -12.11 -27.20
CA VAL A 137 12.66 -12.98 -27.96
C VAL A 137 12.10 -14.39 -28.12
N ALA A 138 11.51 -14.95 -27.06
CA ALA A 138 10.92 -16.29 -27.11
C ALA A 138 9.65 -16.38 -27.99
N ARG A 139 8.92 -15.27 -28.19
CA ARG A 139 7.73 -15.22 -29.07
C ARG A 139 8.07 -15.10 -30.54
N HIS A 140 9.31 -14.74 -30.87
CA HIS A 140 9.76 -14.51 -32.24
C HIS A 140 10.91 -15.44 -32.65
N PRO A 141 10.67 -16.77 -32.73
CA PRO A 141 11.68 -17.73 -33.16
C PRO A 141 12.12 -17.53 -34.63
N GLU A 142 11.33 -16.80 -35.43
CA GLU A 142 11.62 -16.49 -36.82
C GLU A 142 12.70 -15.42 -37.02
N TRP A 143 13.12 -14.72 -35.96
CA TRP A 143 14.16 -13.69 -36.10
C TRP A 143 15.50 -14.29 -36.51
N SER A 144 16.08 -13.71 -37.55
CA SER A 144 17.44 -14.07 -37.96
C SER A 144 18.44 -13.80 -36.84
N PRO A 145 19.56 -14.53 -36.76
CA PRO A 145 20.61 -14.27 -35.77
C PRO A 145 21.13 -12.83 -35.77
N GLN A 146 21.18 -12.18 -36.93
CA GLN A 146 21.61 -10.79 -37.06
C GLN A 146 20.57 -9.81 -36.48
N GLU A 147 19.28 -10.08 -36.68
CA GLU A 147 18.20 -9.26 -36.11
C GLU A 147 18.15 -9.40 -34.58
N LEU A 148 18.29 -10.63 -34.08
CA LEU A 148 18.36 -10.89 -32.64
C LEU A 148 19.54 -10.17 -31.99
N LEU A 149 20.71 -10.18 -32.63
CA LEU A 149 21.89 -9.47 -32.14
C LEU A 149 21.65 -7.95 -32.10
N LYS A 150 21.10 -7.36 -33.17
CA LYS A 150 20.75 -5.93 -33.22
C LYS A 150 19.77 -5.54 -32.12
N ARG A 151 18.73 -6.34 -31.90
CA ARG A 151 17.74 -6.09 -30.84
C ARG A 151 18.32 -6.25 -29.45
N THR A 152 19.19 -7.24 -29.23
CA THR A 152 19.88 -7.43 -27.95
C THR A 152 20.75 -6.23 -27.63
N HIS A 153 21.54 -5.76 -28.60
CA HIS A 153 22.36 -4.56 -28.44
C HIS A 153 21.50 -3.32 -28.13
N ALA A 154 20.42 -3.10 -28.90
CA ALA A 154 19.50 -1.99 -28.66
C ALA A 154 18.85 -2.05 -27.27
N HIS A 155 18.50 -3.25 -26.79
CA HIS A 155 17.96 -3.44 -25.44
C HIS A 155 19.02 -3.18 -24.36
N GLU A 156 20.26 -3.61 -24.57
CA GLU A 156 21.37 -3.35 -23.65
C GLU A 156 21.68 -1.85 -23.55
N GLU A 157 21.75 -1.15 -24.67
CA GLU A 157 21.89 0.32 -24.74
C GLU A 157 20.74 1.00 -23.99
N PHE A 158 19.50 0.58 -24.26
CA PHE A 158 18.33 1.11 -23.57
C PHE A 158 18.39 0.89 -22.05
N ILE A 159 18.80 -0.30 -21.57
CA ILE A 159 18.92 -0.58 -20.14
C ILE A 159 20.02 0.26 -19.51
N SER A 160 21.14 0.47 -20.21
CA SER A 160 22.23 1.33 -19.77
C SER A 160 21.75 2.78 -19.59
N ASP A 161 21.14 3.35 -20.63
CA ASP A 161 20.62 4.72 -20.62
C ASP A 161 19.53 4.92 -19.56
N TYR A 162 18.61 3.94 -19.46
CA TYR A 162 17.56 3.94 -18.45
C TYR A 162 18.14 3.92 -17.04
N THR A 163 19.14 3.07 -16.79
CA THR A 163 19.81 2.97 -15.49
C THR A 163 20.53 4.27 -15.14
N ALA A 164 21.23 4.88 -16.10
CA ALA A 164 21.91 6.16 -15.90
C ALA A 164 20.93 7.31 -15.61
N LYS A 165 19.79 7.36 -16.30
CA LYS A 165 18.73 8.33 -16.04
C LYS A 165 18.12 8.13 -14.65
N GLU A 166 17.70 6.92 -14.32
CA GLU A 166 17.09 6.60 -13.03
C GLU A 166 18.05 6.85 -11.86
N LYS A 167 19.35 6.56 -12.01
CA LYS A 167 20.35 6.90 -10.98
C LYS A 167 20.45 8.40 -10.74
N ARG A 168 20.37 9.23 -11.80
CA ARG A 168 20.31 10.69 -11.65
C ARG A 168 19.04 11.12 -10.90
N ASP A 169 17.90 10.54 -11.24
CA ASP A 169 16.62 10.86 -10.60
C ASP A 169 16.58 10.39 -9.12
N ILE A 170 17.16 9.23 -8.81
CA ILE A 170 17.34 8.74 -7.43
C ILE A 170 18.24 9.71 -6.66
N LYS A 171 19.39 10.09 -7.23
CA LYS A 171 20.31 11.05 -6.59
C LYS A 171 19.63 12.39 -6.30
N HIS A 172 18.82 12.88 -7.23
CA HIS A 172 18.02 14.10 -7.02
C HIS A 172 17.02 13.94 -5.86
N ARG A 173 16.26 12.83 -5.83
CA ARG A 173 15.30 12.55 -4.75
C ARG A 173 15.96 12.40 -3.38
N LEU A 174 17.13 11.78 -3.33
CA LEU A 174 17.92 11.67 -2.10
C LEU A 174 18.46 13.02 -1.62
N LYS A 175 18.88 13.89 -2.54
CA LYS A 175 19.30 15.26 -2.20
C LYS A 175 18.14 16.06 -1.58
N VAL A 176 16.94 15.96 -2.15
CA VAL A 176 15.73 16.61 -1.58
C VAL A 176 15.40 16.05 -0.19
N PHE A 177 15.57 14.74 0.01
CA PHE A 177 15.37 14.10 1.31
C PHE A 177 16.36 14.61 2.37
N GLU A 178 17.64 14.73 1.99
CA GLU A 178 18.71 15.27 2.85
C GLU A 178 18.46 16.74 3.23
N GLU A 179 18.04 17.57 2.28
CA GLU A 179 17.66 18.97 2.54
C GLU A 179 16.47 19.05 3.52
N ASP A 180 15.50 18.15 3.41
CA ASP A 180 14.35 18.08 4.32
C ASP A 180 14.74 17.61 5.73
N GLU A 181 15.60 16.60 5.86
CA GLU A 181 16.15 16.19 7.15
C GLU A 181 16.93 17.31 7.82
N MET A 182 17.78 18.02 7.07
CA MET A 182 18.51 19.18 7.58
C MET A 182 17.57 20.29 8.04
N ARG A 183 16.46 20.51 7.33
CA ARG A 183 15.41 21.45 7.75
C ARG A 183 14.73 21.01 9.04
N ARG A 184 14.37 19.72 9.17
CA ARG A 184 13.78 19.16 10.39
C ARG A 184 14.73 19.26 11.58
N ALA A 185 16.02 18.95 11.40
CA ALA A 185 17.03 19.06 12.44
C ALA A 185 17.20 20.51 12.91
N LYS A 186 17.25 21.49 11.99
CA LYS A 186 17.30 22.92 12.33
C LYS A 186 16.04 23.39 13.08
N GLU A 187 14.87 22.89 12.70
CA GLU A 187 13.63 23.23 13.41
C GLU A 187 13.61 22.63 14.82
N GLU A 188 14.12 21.42 14.98
CA GLU A 188 14.20 20.77 16.28
C GLU A 188 15.21 21.46 17.22
N THR A 189 16.38 21.87 16.71
CA THR A 189 17.32 22.66 17.50
C THR A 189 16.74 24.03 17.87
N ARG A 190 16.01 24.68 16.96
CA ARG A 190 15.26 25.91 17.27
C ARG A 190 14.22 25.68 18.38
N LYS A 191 13.42 24.63 18.29
CA LYS A 191 12.42 24.29 19.33
C LYS A 191 13.07 24.03 20.68
N ARG A 192 14.16 23.25 20.72
CA ARG A 192 14.92 23.02 21.96
C ARG A 192 15.45 24.32 22.56
N ALA A 193 15.96 25.23 21.74
CA ALA A 193 16.41 26.55 22.19
C ALA A 193 15.26 27.41 22.74
N GLU A 194 14.10 27.40 22.07
CA GLU A 194 12.89 28.08 22.53
C GLU A 194 12.37 27.51 23.87
N ASP A 195 12.39 26.18 24.03
CA ASP A 195 12.00 25.50 25.27
C ASP A 195 12.97 25.83 26.40
N THR A 196 14.29 25.80 26.16
CA THR A 196 15.27 26.22 27.18
C THR A 196 15.07 27.67 27.61
N PHE A 197 14.78 28.58 26.68
CA PHE A 197 14.51 29.98 26.99
C PHE A 197 13.21 30.15 27.79
N ARG A 198 12.20 29.32 27.50
CA ARG A 198 10.93 29.29 28.24
C ARG A 198 11.14 28.78 29.67
N ASP A 199 11.93 27.74 29.85
CA ASP A 199 12.26 27.16 31.15
C ASP A 199 13.11 28.13 31.99
N GLU A 200 14.09 28.81 31.39
CA GLU A 200 14.87 29.87 32.05
C GLU A 200 13.98 31.03 32.51
N ARG A 201 13.02 31.46 31.67
CA ARG A 201 12.06 32.51 32.02
C ARG A 201 11.09 32.07 33.12
N ALA A 202 10.66 30.81 33.11
CA ALA A 202 9.85 30.22 34.18
C ALA A 202 10.65 30.11 35.49
N GLY A 203 11.93 29.74 35.42
CA GLY A 203 12.86 29.70 36.54
C GLY A 203 13.11 31.07 37.18
N GLN A 204 13.31 32.12 36.37
CA GLN A 204 13.45 33.49 36.87
C GLN A 204 12.19 33.99 37.61
N GLY A 205 11.00 33.64 37.12
CA GLY A 205 9.76 33.90 37.84
C GLY A 205 9.65 33.17 39.17
N TRP A 206 10.14 31.92 39.23
CA TRP A 206 10.17 31.11 40.44
C TRP A 206 11.13 31.67 41.51
N TYR A 207 12.34 32.11 41.11
CA TYR A 207 13.31 32.74 42.01
C TYR A 207 12.82 34.10 42.56
N GLN A 208 12.14 34.90 41.74
CA GLN A 208 11.58 36.18 42.16
C GLN A 208 10.39 36.01 43.12
N GLN A 209 9.59 34.95 42.92
CA GLN A 209 8.51 34.55 43.82
C GLN A 209 9.05 33.98 45.15
N GLN A 210 10.17 33.27 45.13
CA GLN A 210 10.82 32.74 46.33
C GLN A 210 11.44 33.84 47.20
N GLN A 211 12.05 34.88 46.61
CA GLN A 211 12.55 36.05 47.35
C GLN A 211 11.41 36.86 48.00
N GLN A 212 10.27 37.01 47.32
CA GLN A 212 9.08 37.62 47.92
C GLN A 212 8.54 36.80 49.10
N GLN A 213 8.58 35.46 49.01
CA GLN A 213 8.17 34.59 50.10
C GLN A 213 9.13 34.64 51.31
N GLU A 214 10.44 34.79 51.09
CA GLU A 214 11.43 34.95 52.18
C GLU A 214 11.35 36.33 52.86
N GLU A 215 11.11 37.42 52.12
CA GLU A 215 10.86 38.74 52.70
C GLU A 215 9.55 38.80 53.49
N ASP A 216 8.51 38.13 52.98
CA ASP A 216 7.25 37.97 53.69
C ASP A 216 7.38 37.06 54.91
N ALA A 217 8.29 36.07 54.90
CA ALA A 217 8.61 35.24 56.07
C ALA A 217 9.32 36.06 57.17
N LYS A 218 10.29 36.91 56.81
CA LYS A 218 10.95 37.83 57.76
C LYS A 218 9.97 38.82 58.39
N ARG A 219 9.00 39.36 57.62
CA ARG A 219 7.91 40.20 58.16
C ARG A 219 6.90 39.43 59.02
N ARG A 220 6.84 38.10 58.90
CA ARG A 220 5.95 37.24 59.72
C ARG A 220 6.56 36.94 61.09
N ASP A 221 7.89 36.83 61.20
CA ASP A 221 8.59 36.55 62.46
C ASP A 221 8.52 37.72 63.45
N GLU A 222 8.65 38.97 62.99
CA GLU A 222 8.40 40.18 63.82
C GLU A 222 6.93 40.28 64.30
N LYS A 223 5.99 39.78 63.50
CA LYS A 223 4.56 39.72 63.86
C LYS A 223 4.18 38.44 64.62
N ALA A 224 5.08 37.47 64.80
CA ALA A 224 4.83 36.21 65.49
C ALA A 224 4.90 36.38 67.01
N TYR A 225 5.78 37.26 67.51
CA TYR A 225 5.83 37.65 68.92
C TYR A 225 4.55 38.36 69.38
N ALA A 226 3.95 39.18 68.51
CA ALA A 226 2.65 39.82 68.76
C ALA A 226 1.45 38.87 68.61
N ARG A 227 1.59 37.76 67.86
CA ARG A 227 0.49 36.82 67.56
C ARG A 227 0.36 35.66 68.53
N GLN A 228 1.38 35.37 69.36
CA GLN A 228 1.29 34.27 70.32
C GLN A 228 0.15 34.46 71.35
N GLN A 229 -0.26 35.71 71.59
CA GLN A 229 -1.43 36.07 72.42
C GLN A 229 -2.78 35.92 71.69
N TRP A 230 -2.78 35.93 70.35
CA TRP A 230 -3.98 35.84 69.53
C TRP A 230 -4.23 34.43 68.96
N TYR A 231 -3.19 33.60 68.91
CA TYR A 231 -3.20 32.26 68.33
C TYR A 231 -4.11 31.23 69.04
N ASN A 232 -4.50 31.46 70.30
CA ASN A 232 -5.44 30.57 70.98
C ASN A 232 -6.91 30.75 70.53
N CYS A 233 -7.23 31.82 69.78
CA CYS A 233 -8.58 32.09 69.29
C CYS A 233 -8.74 31.90 67.76
N PHE A 234 -7.65 31.83 66.98
CA PHE A 234 -7.69 31.91 65.50
C PHE A 234 -7.33 30.61 64.74
N ASP A 235 -6.85 29.58 65.43
CA ASP A 235 -6.45 28.30 64.81
C ASP A 235 -7.64 27.52 64.21
N GLY A 236 -8.87 27.80 64.66
CA GLY A 236 -10.10 27.27 64.08
C GLY A 236 -10.45 27.86 62.71
N ASP A 237 -10.34 29.19 62.56
CA ASP A 237 -10.68 29.89 61.32
C ASP A 237 -9.66 29.60 60.21
N LYS A 238 -8.36 29.52 60.55
CA LYS A 238 -7.30 29.21 59.58
C LYS A 238 -7.48 27.84 58.92
N LYS A 239 -7.78 26.80 59.71
CA LYS A 239 -8.06 25.44 59.21
C LYS A 239 -9.32 25.40 58.34
N TYR A 240 -10.31 26.23 58.65
CA TYR A 240 -11.51 26.39 57.83
C TYR A 240 -11.20 27.01 56.45
N TYR A 241 -10.36 28.06 56.39
CA TYR A 241 -9.96 28.68 55.12
C TYR A 241 -9.07 27.79 54.25
N GLU A 242 -8.11 27.08 54.84
CA GLU A 242 -7.24 26.14 54.12
C GLU A 242 -8.04 24.95 53.55
N SER A 243 -9.01 24.43 54.33
CA SER A 243 -9.96 23.41 53.87
C SER A 243 -10.81 23.91 52.70
N GLN A 244 -11.27 25.17 52.73
CA GLN A 244 -12.02 25.78 51.63
C GLN A 244 -11.16 26.00 50.36
N GLN A 245 -9.88 26.37 50.50
CA GLN A 245 -8.97 26.48 49.36
C GLN A 245 -8.68 25.12 48.74
N SER A 246 -8.36 24.12 49.56
CA SER A 246 -8.13 22.75 49.09
C SER A 246 -9.35 22.19 48.35
N ARG A 247 -10.58 22.44 48.83
CA ARG A 247 -11.81 22.08 48.11
C ARG A 247 -11.95 22.79 46.76
N ARG A 248 -11.59 24.08 46.68
CA ARG A 248 -11.63 24.84 45.40
C ARG A 248 -10.59 24.34 44.41
N GLU A 249 -9.39 23.99 44.87
CA GLU A 249 -8.33 23.43 44.04
C GLU A 249 -8.68 22.01 43.56
N ASP A 250 -9.27 21.19 44.42
CA ASP A 250 -9.78 19.88 44.03
C ASP A 250 -10.91 19.99 43.01
N ASP A 251 -11.83 20.93 43.20
CA ASP A 251 -12.92 21.18 42.25
C ASP A 251 -12.40 21.72 40.91
N THR A 252 -11.40 22.60 40.90
CA THR A 252 -10.79 23.07 39.63
C THR A 252 -10.05 21.96 38.93
N ARG A 253 -9.32 21.10 39.67
CA ARG A 253 -8.64 19.92 39.14
C ARG A 253 -9.62 18.91 38.54
N ARG A 254 -10.73 18.61 39.24
CA ARG A 254 -11.80 17.73 38.73
C ARG A 254 -12.41 18.29 37.44
N ARG A 255 -12.79 19.58 37.44
CA ARG A 255 -13.33 20.24 36.24
C ARG A 255 -12.34 20.25 35.07
N ALA A 256 -11.03 20.38 35.34
CA ALA A 256 -10.01 20.31 34.31
C ALA A 256 -9.87 18.90 33.73
N GLN A 257 -9.93 17.87 34.58
CA GLN A 257 -9.92 16.46 34.16
C GLN A 257 -11.17 16.12 33.33
N ASP A 258 -12.35 16.55 33.77
CA ASP A 258 -13.61 16.33 33.05
C ASP A 258 -13.57 16.96 31.66
N ARG A 259 -13.15 18.23 31.55
CA ARG A 259 -12.97 18.91 30.24
C ARG A 259 -11.96 18.19 29.35
N ALA A 260 -10.87 17.67 29.91
CA ALA A 260 -9.88 16.92 29.15
C ALA A 260 -10.47 15.59 28.65
N GLN A 261 -11.28 14.91 29.46
CA GLN A 261 -11.96 13.67 29.07
C GLN A 261 -13.02 13.94 27.99
N ASP A 262 -13.80 15.00 28.11
CA ASP A 262 -14.80 15.39 27.13
C ASP A 262 -14.15 15.79 25.79
N ASN A 263 -13.05 16.54 25.81
CA ASN A 263 -12.29 16.86 24.61
C ASN A 263 -11.74 15.59 23.92
N ARG A 264 -11.28 14.60 24.70
CA ARG A 264 -10.84 13.30 24.15
C ARG A 264 -12.01 12.51 23.53
N ARG A 265 -13.19 12.53 24.15
CA ARG A 265 -14.40 11.90 23.59
C ARG A 265 -14.84 12.59 22.29
N GLN A 266 -14.88 13.92 22.27
CA GLN A 266 -15.26 14.69 21.10
C GLN A 266 -14.28 14.49 19.93
N THR A 267 -12.97 14.47 20.19
CA THR A 267 -11.97 14.22 19.14
C THR A 267 -12.10 12.81 18.55
N PHE A 268 -12.32 11.80 19.39
CA PHE A 268 -12.55 10.43 18.92
C PHE A 268 -13.84 10.31 18.09
N GLU A 269 -14.94 10.92 18.54
CA GLU A 269 -16.22 10.89 17.82
C GLU A 269 -16.12 11.63 16.48
N ASN A 270 -15.47 12.80 16.45
CA ASN A 270 -15.21 13.55 15.22
C ASN A 270 -14.34 12.75 14.24
N GLU A 271 -13.31 12.06 14.72
CA GLU A 271 -12.47 11.21 13.88
C GLU A 271 -13.24 10.01 13.31
N ARG A 272 -14.11 9.38 14.13
CA ARG A 272 -14.99 8.30 13.70
C ARG A 272 -15.96 8.77 12.61
N GLN A 273 -16.62 9.91 12.81
CA GLN A 273 -17.52 10.50 11.82
C GLN A 273 -16.78 10.87 10.52
N ARG A 274 -15.56 11.41 10.63
CA ARG A 274 -14.72 11.71 9.44
C ARG A 274 -14.41 10.44 8.66
N LYS A 275 -13.98 9.37 9.32
CA LYS A 275 -13.69 8.06 8.69
C LYS A 275 -14.93 7.44 8.04
N GLU A 276 -16.10 7.54 8.68
CA GLU A 276 -17.35 7.04 8.11
C GLU A 276 -17.77 7.83 6.86
N LYS A 277 -17.68 9.16 6.92
CA LYS A 277 -17.97 10.03 5.77
C LYS A 277 -17.02 9.74 4.61
N GLU A 278 -15.72 9.62 4.86
CA GLU A 278 -14.73 9.26 3.84
C GLU A 278 -15.01 7.88 3.22
N SER A 279 -15.42 6.89 4.04
CA SER A 279 -15.78 5.55 3.55
C SER A 279 -17.02 5.59 2.64
N LYS A 280 -18.07 6.31 3.05
CA LYS A 280 -19.29 6.52 2.27
C LYS A 280 -18.99 7.24 0.95
N GLU A 281 -18.17 8.29 0.97
CA GLU A 281 -17.75 9.01 -0.24
C GLU A 281 -16.94 8.12 -1.20
N ARG A 282 -16.04 7.26 -0.69
CA ARG A 282 -15.31 6.30 -1.52
C ARG A 282 -16.23 5.28 -2.17
N GLN A 283 -17.20 4.75 -1.42
CA GLN A 283 -18.19 3.82 -1.97
C GLN A 283 -19.07 4.49 -3.03
N GLN A 284 -19.50 5.73 -2.80
CA GLN A 284 -20.27 6.51 -3.78
C GLN A 284 -19.46 6.77 -5.05
N LYS A 285 -18.21 7.21 -4.94
CA LYS A 285 -17.32 7.42 -6.10
C LYS A 285 -17.07 6.13 -6.89
N GLN A 286 -16.85 5.00 -6.20
CA GLN A 286 -16.68 3.70 -6.85
C GLN A 286 -17.97 3.23 -7.55
N ALA A 287 -19.14 3.46 -6.94
CA ALA A 287 -20.42 3.16 -7.56
C ALA A 287 -20.64 4.03 -8.80
N GLU A 288 -20.38 5.34 -8.71
CA GLU A 288 -20.49 6.27 -9.83
C GLU A 288 -19.54 5.91 -10.98
N GLU A 289 -18.29 5.53 -10.69
CA GLU A 289 -17.32 5.10 -11.68
C GLU A 289 -17.74 3.80 -12.38
N ARG A 290 -18.20 2.80 -11.62
CA ARG A 290 -18.75 1.56 -12.19
C ARG A 290 -19.93 1.86 -13.12
N GLU A 291 -20.80 2.76 -12.71
CA GLU A 291 -21.95 3.18 -13.47
C GLU A 291 -21.56 3.94 -14.76
N ARG A 292 -20.55 4.80 -14.71
CA ARG A 292 -19.98 5.45 -15.92
C ARG A 292 -19.37 4.44 -16.88
N LEU A 293 -18.66 3.43 -16.37
CA LEU A 293 -18.07 2.38 -17.22
C LEU A 293 -19.14 1.55 -17.94
N LYS A 294 -20.27 1.25 -17.27
CA LYS A 294 -21.41 0.60 -17.91
C LYS A 294 -22.00 1.45 -19.03
N GLU A 295 -22.20 2.75 -18.79
CA GLU A 295 -22.72 3.68 -19.82
C GLU A 295 -21.80 3.74 -21.04
N LEU A 296 -20.49 3.86 -20.82
CA LEU A 296 -19.50 3.81 -21.89
C LEU A 296 -19.57 2.48 -22.66
N ARG A 297 -19.80 1.37 -21.95
CA ARG A 297 -19.94 0.06 -22.58
C ARG A 297 -21.20 -0.03 -23.44
N TYR A 298 -22.35 0.44 -22.95
CA TYR A 298 -23.60 0.47 -23.74
C TYR A 298 -23.44 1.32 -25.00
N LYS A 299 -22.83 2.49 -24.86
CA LYS A 299 -22.55 3.36 -25.99
C LYS A 299 -21.63 2.68 -27.01
N SER A 300 -20.53 2.08 -26.55
CA SER A 300 -19.62 1.33 -27.42
C SER A 300 -20.30 0.15 -28.13
N TYR A 301 -21.25 -0.53 -27.48
CA TYR A 301 -22.04 -1.60 -28.07
C TYR A 301 -22.92 -1.07 -29.21
N GLU A 302 -23.72 -0.03 -28.97
CA GLU A 302 -24.62 0.55 -29.98
C GLU A 302 -23.84 1.22 -31.13
N ASP A 303 -22.75 1.93 -30.83
CA ASP A 303 -21.85 2.52 -31.83
C ASP A 303 -21.23 1.41 -32.71
N GLY A 304 -20.90 0.26 -32.11
CA GLY A 304 -20.49 -0.94 -32.83
C GLY A 304 -21.55 -1.44 -33.81
N TRP A 305 -22.84 -1.37 -33.48
CA TRP A 305 -23.87 -1.85 -34.40
C TRP A 305 -24.33 -0.84 -35.45
N SER A 306 -23.83 0.40 -35.40
CA SER A 306 -24.17 1.44 -36.38
C SER A 306 -23.75 1.07 -37.80
N SER A 307 -24.43 1.60 -38.82
CA SER A 307 -24.17 1.25 -40.23
C SER A 307 -22.75 1.62 -40.69
N GLY A 308 -22.15 2.65 -40.09
CA GLY A 308 -20.77 3.09 -40.37
C GLY A 308 -19.71 2.49 -39.44
N ALA A 309 -20.03 1.46 -38.66
CA ALA A 309 -19.07 0.88 -37.73
C ALA A 309 -17.87 0.25 -38.46
N ALA A 310 -16.66 0.62 -38.04
CA ALA A 310 -15.42 0.25 -38.71
C ALA A 310 -15.22 -1.28 -38.83
N TRP A 311 -15.70 -2.07 -37.86
CA TRP A 311 -15.53 -3.53 -37.93
C TRP A 311 -16.36 -4.19 -39.03
N LYS A 312 -17.44 -3.56 -39.52
CA LYS A 312 -18.24 -4.11 -40.64
C LYS A 312 -17.53 -4.04 -41.98
N THR A 313 -16.57 -3.13 -42.15
CA THR A 313 -15.79 -2.96 -43.39
C THR A 313 -14.44 -3.67 -43.35
N LYS A 314 -14.02 -4.21 -42.20
CA LYS A 314 -12.78 -4.97 -42.07
C LYS A 314 -12.92 -6.36 -42.69
N THR A 315 -11.92 -6.78 -43.47
CA THR A 315 -11.77 -8.13 -44.02
C THR A 315 -10.73 -8.92 -43.20
N ASN A 316 -10.89 -9.00 -41.87
CA ASN A 316 -10.17 -9.89 -40.95
C ASN A 316 -10.60 -9.56 -39.51
N ILE A 317 -11.90 -9.67 -39.23
CA ILE A 317 -12.48 -9.29 -37.94
C ILE A 317 -11.99 -10.30 -36.88
N LEU A 318 -11.39 -9.81 -35.80
CA LEU A 318 -11.00 -10.65 -34.67
C LEU A 318 -12.16 -10.78 -33.67
N PHE A 319 -12.11 -11.78 -32.79
CA PHE A 319 -13.10 -11.93 -31.72
C PHE A 319 -13.32 -10.64 -30.91
N ASN A 320 -12.24 -9.92 -30.59
CA ASN A 320 -12.28 -8.67 -29.83
C ASN A 320 -12.79 -7.46 -30.63
N ASP A 321 -12.90 -7.53 -31.96
CA ASP A 321 -13.48 -6.44 -32.76
C ASP A 321 -15.02 -6.43 -32.67
N ILE A 322 -15.62 -7.55 -32.28
CA ILE A 322 -17.08 -7.71 -32.26
C ILE A 322 -17.66 -7.04 -31.01
N PRO A 323 -18.70 -6.19 -31.14
CA PRO A 323 -19.35 -5.55 -30.00
C PRO A 323 -20.23 -6.55 -29.25
N TRP A 324 -19.64 -7.39 -28.41
CA TRP A 324 -20.36 -8.37 -27.58
C TRP A 324 -21.26 -7.69 -26.53
N PRO A 325 -22.49 -8.19 -26.28
CA PRO A 325 -23.44 -7.61 -25.32
C PRO A 325 -23.10 -8.05 -23.89
N THR A 326 -21.95 -7.61 -23.39
CA THR A 326 -21.45 -7.91 -22.04
C THR A 326 -20.96 -6.63 -21.37
N LEU A 327 -21.10 -6.52 -20.05
CA LEU A 327 -20.70 -5.33 -19.27
C LEU A 327 -19.19 -5.06 -19.32
N HIS A 328 -18.40 -6.11 -19.53
CA HIS A 328 -16.96 -6.05 -19.75
C HIS A 328 -16.63 -6.61 -21.11
N HIS A 329 -15.66 -6.00 -21.81
CA HIS A 329 -15.22 -6.46 -23.11
C HIS A 329 -14.57 -7.85 -22.99
N PRO A 330 -15.19 -8.90 -23.55
CA PRO A 330 -14.72 -10.27 -23.36
C PRO A 330 -13.43 -10.48 -24.15
N GLN A 331 -12.45 -11.16 -23.55
CA GLN A 331 -11.17 -11.49 -24.20
C GLN A 331 -11.18 -12.91 -24.80
N SER A 332 -12.24 -13.68 -24.56
CA SER A 332 -12.43 -15.05 -25.02
C SER A 332 -13.92 -15.40 -25.12
N ALA A 333 -14.27 -16.45 -25.87
CA ALA A 333 -15.65 -16.93 -25.96
C ALA A 333 -16.22 -17.41 -24.62
N ASP A 334 -15.38 -17.96 -23.73
CA ASP A 334 -15.81 -18.44 -22.41
C ASP A 334 -16.35 -17.30 -21.53
N ALA A 335 -15.93 -16.05 -21.78
CA ALA A 335 -16.42 -14.88 -21.08
C ALA A 335 -17.82 -14.44 -21.58
N VAL A 336 -18.28 -14.94 -22.73
CA VAL A 336 -19.61 -14.69 -23.29
C VAL A 336 -20.56 -15.77 -22.77
N THR A 337 -20.98 -15.63 -21.52
CA THR A 337 -21.93 -16.55 -20.87
C THR A 337 -23.37 -16.04 -20.98
N SER A 338 -24.37 -16.95 -20.85
CA SER A 338 -25.79 -16.52 -20.82
C SER A 338 -26.05 -15.52 -19.70
N GLU A 339 -25.42 -15.72 -18.53
CA GLU A 339 -25.49 -14.80 -17.38
C GLU A 339 -24.94 -13.41 -17.70
N ALA A 340 -23.79 -13.31 -18.38
CA ALA A 340 -23.20 -12.03 -18.73
C ALA A 340 -24.06 -11.26 -19.75
N VAL A 341 -24.64 -11.97 -20.72
CA VAL A 341 -25.53 -11.40 -21.73
C VAL A 341 -26.87 -10.98 -21.13
N THR A 342 -27.45 -11.82 -20.27
CA THR A 342 -28.71 -11.47 -19.58
C THR A 342 -28.53 -10.31 -18.62
N ALA A 343 -27.42 -10.24 -17.89
CA ALA A 343 -27.08 -9.11 -17.03
C ALA A 343 -26.96 -7.80 -17.83
N PHE A 344 -26.38 -7.84 -19.03
CA PHE A 344 -26.28 -6.67 -19.91
C PHE A 344 -27.65 -6.15 -20.33
N PHE A 345 -28.55 -7.01 -20.80
CA PHE A 345 -29.87 -6.60 -21.30
C PHE A 345 -30.90 -6.32 -20.20
N ASN A 346 -30.71 -6.84 -18.99
CA ASN A 346 -31.56 -6.57 -17.84
C ASN A 346 -31.16 -5.31 -17.07
N ASP A 347 -30.00 -4.70 -17.37
CA ASP A 347 -29.59 -3.47 -16.69
C ASP A 347 -30.57 -2.33 -17.03
N PRO A 348 -31.16 -1.67 -16.02
CA PRO A 348 -32.11 -0.57 -16.22
C PRO A 348 -31.57 0.58 -17.08
N LYS A 349 -30.25 0.82 -17.05
CA LYS A 349 -29.62 1.88 -17.85
C LYS A 349 -29.54 1.55 -19.32
N TYR A 350 -29.31 0.27 -19.65
CA TYR A 350 -29.44 -0.14 -21.05
C TYR A 350 -30.87 0.17 -21.49
N LEU A 351 -31.88 -0.26 -20.72
CA LEU A 351 -33.31 -0.05 -21.00
C LEU A 351 -33.79 1.41 -20.87
N ALA A 352 -32.92 2.36 -20.53
CA ALA A 352 -33.33 3.72 -20.21
C ALA A 352 -34.05 4.43 -21.38
N PRO A 353 -34.94 5.40 -21.08
CA PRO A 353 -36.00 5.85 -21.99
C PRO A 353 -35.57 6.75 -23.15
N ALA A 354 -34.27 6.96 -23.39
CA ALA A 354 -33.79 7.80 -24.49
C ALA A 354 -34.38 7.39 -25.85
N HIS A 355 -34.81 6.14 -25.96
CA HIS A 355 -35.65 5.65 -27.03
C HIS A 355 -36.90 5.02 -26.42
N TRP A 356 -38.09 5.56 -26.72
CA TRP A 356 -39.46 5.12 -26.41
C TRP A 356 -39.80 3.67 -26.87
N ILE A 357 -38.79 2.87 -27.19
CA ILE A 357 -38.88 1.50 -27.66
C ILE A 357 -39.09 0.59 -26.45
N SER A 358 -40.21 -0.13 -26.44
CA SER A 358 -40.48 -1.13 -25.39
C SER A 358 -39.38 -2.20 -25.32
N ARG A 359 -39.12 -2.73 -24.12
CA ARG A 359 -38.16 -3.83 -23.89
C ARG A 359 -38.33 -4.97 -24.90
N LYS A 360 -39.59 -5.37 -25.16
CA LYS A 360 -39.93 -6.42 -26.14
C LYS A 360 -39.50 -6.07 -27.57
N LYS A 361 -39.67 -4.82 -28.00
CA LYS A 361 -39.23 -4.37 -29.33
C LYS A 361 -37.70 -4.32 -29.41
N ARG A 362 -37.03 -3.91 -28.34
CA ARG A 362 -35.56 -3.88 -28.28
C ARG A 362 -34.96 -5.29 -28.36
N LEU A 363 -35.43 -6.23 -27.54
CA LEU A 363 -34.97 -7.63 -27.58
C LEU A 363 -35.21 -8.27 -28.96
N ARG A 364 -36.32 -7.94 -29.64
CA ARG A 364 -36.54 -8.38 -31.02
C ARG A 364 -35.51 -7.83 -31.99
N THR A 365 -35.15 -6.55 -31.88
CA THR A 365 -34.09 -5.95 -32.71
C THR A 365 -32.75 -6.61 -32.45
N GLU A 366 -32.39 -6.86 -31.19
CA GLU A 366 -31.15 -7.57 -30.83
C GLU A 366 -31.14 -8.99 -31.37
N LEU A 367 -32.26 -9.70 -31.26
CA LEU A 367 -32.37 -11.05 -31.79
C LEU A 367 -32.22 -11.08 -33.32
N LEU A 368 -32.69 -10.05 -34.03
CA LEU A 368 -32.44 -9.90 -35.47
C LEU A 368 -30.97 -9.59 -35.81
N ARG A 369 -30.27 -8.80 -34.96
CA ARG A 369 -28.83 -8.51 -35.12
C ARG A 369 -27.98 -9.78 -34.98
N TRP A 370 -28.32 -10.61 -33.99
CA TRP A 370 -27.57 -11.83 -33.65
C TRP A 370 -28.11 -13.09 -34.35
N HIS A 371 -29.18 -13.00 -35.15
CA HIS A 371 -29.73 -14.14 -35.88
C HIS A 371 -28.70 -14.75 -36.82
N SER A 372 -28.64 -16.08 -36.89
CA SER A 372 -27.65 -16.82 -37.69
C SER A 372 -27.58 -16.35 -39.14
N ASP A 373 -28.72 -16.12 -39.81
CA ASP A 373 -28.78 -15.60 -41.18
C ASP A 373 -28.04 -14.25 -41.36
N LYS A 374 -28.32 -13.25 -40.51
CA LYS A 374 -27.67 -11.94 -40.60
C LYS A 374 -26.22 -11.99 -40.12
N PHE A 375 -25.94 -12.79 -39.11
CA PHE A 375 -24.62 -12.91 -38.52
C PHE A 375 -23.65 -13.73 -39.39
N GLN A 376 -24.16 -14.62 -40.26
CA GLN A 376 -23.35 -15.34 -41.26
C GLN A 376 -22.61 -14.40 -42.21
N ALA A 377 -23.18 -13.23 -42.54
CA ALA A 377 -22.49 -12.23 -43.34
C ALA A 377 -21.26 -11.64 -42.61
N VAL A 378 -21.34 -11.50 -41.29
CA VAL A 378 -20.21 -11.08 -40.44
C VAL A 378 -19.17 -12.19 -40.36
N LEU A 379 -19.58 -13.43 -40.12
CA LEU A 379 -18.69 -14.59 -39.99
C LEU A 379 -17.79 -14.80 -41.21
N LYS A 380 -18.26 -14.47 -42.42
CA LYS A 380 -17.45 -14.52 -43.65
C LYS A 380 -16.23 -13.60 -43.62
N ASN A 381 -16.29 -12.52 -42.85
CA ASN A 381 -15.21 -11.54 -42.71
C ASN A 381 -14.36 -11.75 -41.45
N VAL A 382 -14.75 -12.68 -40.58
CA VAL A 382 -14.02 -13.05 -39.36
C VAL A 382 -12.79 -13.87 -39.72
N ALA A 383 -11.68 -13.61 -39.02
CA ALA A 383 -10.44 -14.37 -39.13
C ALA A 383 -10.73 -15.87 -39.02
N TYR A 384 -10.15 -16.69 -39.91
CA TYR A 384 -10.43 -18.12 -39.96
C TYR A 384 -10.19 -18.82 -38.61
N SER A 385 -9.18 -18.38 -37.83
CA SER A 385 -8.89 -18.88 -36.49
C SER A 385 -10.03 -18.65 -35.49
N ASP A 386 -10.80 -17.58 -35.66
CA ASP A 386 -11.79 -17.11 -34.70
C ASP A 386 -13.22 -17.47 -35.12
N GLN A 387 -13.44 -17.93 -36.35
CA GLN A 387 -14.79 -18.20 -36.89
C GLN A 387 -15.62 -19.15 -36.00
N LEU A 388 -15.03 -20.27 -35.58
CA LEU A 388 -15.73 -21.24 -34.73
C LEU A 388 -16.04 -20.65 -33.35
N VAL A 389 -15.07 -19.94 -32.77
CA VAL A 389 -15.16 -19.30 -31.45
C VAL A 389 -16.25 -18.22 -31.44
N VAL A 390 -16.28 -17.40 -32.47
CA VAL A 390 -17.28 -16.34 -32.68
C VAL A 390 -18.67 -16.93 -32.94
N HIS A 391 -18.77 -18.01 -33.72
CA HIS A 391 -20.04 -18.68 -33.98
C HIS A 391 -20.66 -19.21 -32.68
N VAL A 392 -19.89 -19.96 -31.89
CA VAL A 392 -20.36 -20.51 -30.60
C VAL A 392 -20.77 -19.40 -29.64
N ALA A 393 -19.99 -18.33 -29.52
CA ALA A 393 -20.33 -17.19 -28.67
C ALA A 393 -21.62 -16.48 -29.14
N ALA A 394 -21.82 -16.33 -30.46
CA ALA A 394 -23.05 -15.76 -31.01
C ALA A 394 -24.29 -16.63 -30.72
N GLU A 395 -24.16 -17.95 -30.77
CA GLU A 395 -25.24 -18.87 -30.39
C GLU A 395 -25.62 -18.72 -28.91
N VAL A 396 -24.64 -18.51 -28.02
CA VAL A 396 -24.92 -18.23 -26.60
C VAL A 396 -25.71 -16.93 -26.43
N VAL A 397 -25.36 -15.88 -27.19
CA VAL A 397 -26.11 -14.62 -27.19
C VAL A 397 -27.55 -14.83 -27.66
N VAL A 398 -27.77 -15.56 -28.75
CA VAL A 398 -29.12 -15.86 -29.26
C VAL A 398 -29.94 -16.66 -28.25
N ARG A 399 -29.34 -17.65 -27.59
CA ARG A 399 -30.02 -18.44 -26.55
C ARG A 399 -30.44 -17.54 -25.38
N ALA A 400 -29.53 -16.71 -24.87
CA ALA A 400 -29.81 -15.76 -23.79
C ALA A 400 -30.91 -14.75 -24.16
N LEU A 401 -30.91 -14.25 -25.41
CA LEU A 401 -31.94 -13.34 -25.91
C LEU A 401 -33.32 -14.01 -26.03
N ASN A 402 -33.37 -15.28 -26.39
CA ASN A 402 -34.62 -16.05 -26.42
C ASN A 402 -35.17 -16.29 -25.01
N GLU A 403 -34.30 -16.60 -24.04
CA GLU A 403 -34.67 -16.74 -22.62
C GLU A 403 -35.26 -15.44 -22.04
N LEU A 404 -34.76 -14.27 -22.45
CA LEU A 404 -35.30 -12.97 -22.01
C LEU A 404 -36.59 -12.54 -22.70
N LYS A 405 -36.88 -13.12 -23.87
CA LYS A 405 -38.05 -12.79 -24.69
C LYS A 405 -39.29 -13.58 -24.26
N GLY A 406 -39.09 -14.82 -23.84
CA GLY A 406 -40.12 -15.67 -23.22
C GLY A 406 -40.55 -15.09 -21.89
#